data_AF-A0A2T2N2R1-F1
#
_entry.id   AF-A0A2T2N2R1-F1
#
_cell.length_a   1.000
_cell.length_b   1.000
_cell.length_c   1.000
_cell.angle_alpha   90.00
_cell.angle_beta   90.00
_cell.angle_gamma   90.00
#
_symmetry.space_group_name_H-M   'P 1'
#
loop_
_entity.id
_entity.type
_entity.pdbx_description
1 polymer ?
#
loop_
_entity_poly.entity_id
_entity_poly.type
_entity_poly.pdbx_seq_one_letter_code
_entity_poly.pdbx_strand_id
1 'polypeptide(L)'
;MALPSKYLLSRGLHDNVRLNFQHWATKRMIGGLIHSRIPTNNLVSIADLGTGTAIWPIEVAEHLRLIGIDVSVDGFDISSGSFPARNLLPSNVDLHVQDAFDTFNPKYHSFFDLVQIRGFVSFTRSAVVEKLLHNVYQILKGPGGYLQWIDIDPHRSSIVPHAASSPMLEQVLQRSRRPIEGEDPVFT
;
A
#
# COMPACT_ATOMS: atom_id res chain seq x y z
N MET A 1 15.92 -2.96 -22.34
CA MET A 1 15.97 -1.50 -22.12
C MET A 1 16.59 -1.28 -20.75
N ALA A 2 17.76 -0.64 -20.66
CA ALA A 2 18.45 -0.43 -19.38
C ALA A 2 17.66 0.59 -18.53
N LEU A 3 17.42 0.26 -17.26
CA LEU A 3 16.71 1.11 -16.32
C LEU A 3 17.51 2.39 -16.01
N PRO A 4 16.86 3.54 -15.77
CA PRO A 4 17.51 4.66 -15.10
C PRO A 4 18.05 4.18 -13.74
N SER A 5 19.25 4.62 -13.37
CA SER A 5 20.03 4.18 -12.19
C SER A 5 19.41 4.50 -10.81
N LYS A 6 18.09 4.72 -10.72
CA LYS A 6 17.39 5.21 -9.52
C LYS A 6 16.61 4.15 -8.74
N TYR A 7 16.37 2.96 -9.29
CA TYR A 7 15.56 1.94 -8.60
C TYR A 7 16.45 0.84 -8.00
N LEU A 8 16.36 0.65 -6.68
CA LEU A 8 17.24 -0.21 -5.89
C LEU A 8 16.87 -1.70 -5.94
N LEU A 9 15.65 -2.05 -6.34
CA LEU A 9 15.15 -3.43 -6.33
C LEU A 9 15.05 -4.02 -7.73
N SER A 10 15.42 -5.28 -7.88
CA SER A 10 15.23 -6.03 -9.13
C SER A 10 13.73 -6.25 -9.41
N ARG A 11 13.39 -6.62 -10.65
CA ARG A 11 12.01 -6.87 -11.12
C ARG A 11 11.85 -8.26 -11.74
N GLY A 12 12.60 -9.24 -11.23
CA GLY A 12 12.54 -10.63 -11.67
C GLY A 12 11.40 -11.39 -11.00
N LEU A 13 11.23 -12.66 -11.39
CA LEU A 13 10.22 -13.56 -10.79
C LEU A 13 10.31 -13.59 -9.25
N HIS A 14 11.53 -13.68 -8.71
CA HIS A 14 11.76 -13.67 -7.26
C HIS A 14 11.26 -12.39 -6.58
N ASP A 15 11.41 -11.24 -7.24
CA ASP A 15 10.94 -9.96 -6.71
C ASP A 15 9.41 -9.89 -6.68
N ASN A 16 8.75 -10.40 -7.72
CA ASN A 16 7.29 -10.47 -7.77
C ASN A 16 6.72 -11.42 -6.70
N VAL A 17 7.37 -12.57 -6.49
CA VAL A 17 7.00 -13.50 -5.40
C VAL A 17 7.15 -12.83 -4.03
N ARG A 18 8.27 -12.13 -3.79
CA ARG A 18 8.47 -11.35 -2.56
C ARG A 18 7.36 -10.32 -2.37
N LEU A 19 7.05 -9.52 -3.41
CA LEU A 19 6.02 -8.47 -3.33
C LEU A 19 4.64 -9.05 -3.01
N ASN A 20 4.27 -10.18 -3.61
CA ASN A 20 2.99 -10.84 -3.35
C ASN A 20 2.94 -11.45 -1.94
N PHE A 21 4.05 -12.01 -1.44
CA PHE A 21 4.15 -12.46 -0.06
C PHE A 21 4.03 -11.29 0.93
N GLN A 22 4.71 -10.18 0.67
CA GLN A 22 4.60 -8.95 1.46
C GLN A 22 3.16 -8.43 1.47
N HIS A 23 2.46 -8.45 0.33
CA HIS A 23 1.04 -8.10 0.28
C HIS A 23 0.20 -8.99 1.21
N TRP A 24 0.34 -10.31 1.13
CA TRP A 24 -0.38 -11.25 1.98
C TRP A 24 -0.11 -10.98 3.48
N ALA A 25 1.17 -10.84 3.85
CA ALA A 25 1.56 -10.59 5.24
C ALA A 25 1.03 -9.24 5.75
N THR A 26 1.16 -8.19 4.96
CA THR A 26 0.68 -6.84 5.31
C THR A 26 -0.83 -6.80 5.47
N LYS A 27 -1.59 -7.41 4.55
CA LYS A 27 -3.06 -7.51 4.65
C LYS A 27 -3.47 -8.22 5.93
N ARG A 28 -2.79 -9.32 6.28
CA ARG A 28 -3.03 -10.04 7.54
C ARG A 28 -2.71 -9.18 8.76
N MET A 29 -1.58 -8.46 8.79
CA MET A 29 -1.22 -7.62 9.95
C MET A 29 -2.18 -6.44 10.18
N ILE A 30 -2.75 -5.88 9.11
CA ILE A 30 -3.67 -4.72 9.19
C ILE A 30 -5.11 -5.15 9.44
N GLY A 31 -5.47 -6.39 9.08
CA GLY A 31 -6.84 -6.87 9.18
C GLY A 31 -7.71 -6.52 7.98
N GLY A 32 -7.11 -6.17 6.83
CA GLY A 32 -7.87 -5.81 5.63
C GLY A 32 -7.06 -5.11 4.54
N LEU A 33 -7.74 -4.77 3.44
CA LEU A 33 -7.18 -4.01 2.32
C LEU A 33 -7.24 -2.50 2.55
N ILE A 34 -8.34 -2.04 3.15
CA ILE A 34 -8.60 -0.65 3.54
C ILE A 34 -8.79 -0.63 5.07
N HIS A 35 -8.16 0.32 5.74
CA HIS A 35 -8.24 0.50 7.18
C HIS A 35 -9.69 0.81 7.60
N SER A 36 -10.17 0.15 8.65
CA SER A 36 -11.57 0.16 9.12
C SER A 36 -12.16 1.54 9.44
N ARG A 37 -11.30 2.55 9.61
CA ARG A 37 -11.68 3.97 9.85
C ARG A 37 -11.98 4.76 8.58
N ILE A 38 -11.70 4.20 7.40
CA ILE A 38 -11.99 4.84 6.11
C ILE A 38 -13.37 4.34 5.67
N PRO A 39 -14.38 5.22 5.57
CA PRO A 39 -15.72 4.84 5.15
C PRO A 39 -15.73 4.50 3.65
N THR A 40 -15.87 3.22 3.33
CA THR A 40 -15.80 2.73 1.95
C THR A 40 -17.01 3.09 1.10
N ASN A 41 -18.17 3.32 1.74
CA ASN A 41 -19.46 3.58 1.07
C ASN A 41 -19.50 4.85 0.21
N ASN A 42 -18.56 5.79 0.41
CA ASN A 42 -18.49 7.04 -0.33
C ASN A 42 -17.30 7.09 -1.29
N LEU A 43 -16.52 6.01 -1.40
CA LEU A 43 -15.41 5.96 -2.35
C LEU A 43 -15.95 5.76 -3.76
N VAL A 44 -15.40 6.51 -4.70
CA VAL A 44 -15.69 6.44 -6.15
C VAL A 44 -14.39 6.25 -6.94
N SER A 45 -13.28 6.79 -6.44
CA SER A 45 -11.97 6.71 -7.07
C SER A 45 -10.86 6.41 -6.07
N ILE A 46 -10.01 5.44 -6.39
CA ILE A 46 -8.88 4.99 -5.57
C ILE A 46 -7.61 5.00 -6.41
N ALA A 47 -6.49 5.45 -5.85
CA ALA A 47 -5.17 5.30 -6.44
C ALA A 47 -4.26 4.42 -5.57
N ASP A 48 -3.48 3.52 -6.17
CA ASP A 48 -2.39 2.80 -5.52
C ASP A 48 -1.05 3.24 -6.12
N LEU A 49 -0.23 3.96 -5.35
CA LEU A 49 1.08 4.43 -5.80
C LEU A 49 2.17 3.41 -5.46
N GLY A 50 3.02 3.08 -6.44
CA GLY A 50 4.02 2.01 -6.32
C GLY A 50 3.39 0.61 -6.37
N THR A 51 2.45 0.41 -7.28
CA THR A 51 1.58 -0.78 -7.28
C THR A 51 2.31 -2.10 -7.56
N GLY A 52 3.49 -2.06 -8.18
CA GLY A 52 4.32 -3.24 -8.45
C GLY A 52 3.58 -4.27 -9.32
N THR A 53 3.19 -5.39 -8.71
CA THR A 53 2.46 -6.50 -9.38
C THR A 53 0.97 -6.21 -9.59
N ALA A 54 0.48 -5.04 -9.17
CA ALA A 54 -0.94 -4.69 -9.16
C ALA A 54 -1.83 -5.59 -8.28
N ILE A 55 -1.24 -6.42 -7.40
CA ILE A 55 -2.03 -7.32 -6.54
C ILE A 55 -3.01 -6.58 -5.62
N TRP A 56 -2.61 -5.42 -5.08
CA TRP A 56 -3.48 -4.64 -4.20
C TRP A 56 -4.66 -3.97 -4.93
N PRO A 57 -4.47 -3.24 -6.06
CA PRO A 57 -5.60 -2.61 -6.75
C PRO A 57 -6.56 -3.64 -7.35
N ILE A 58 -6.07 -4.83 -7.73
CA ILE A 58 -6.94 -5.94 -8.17
C ILE A 58 -7.80 -6.43 -7.00
N GLU A 59 -7.18 -6.81 -5.88
CA GLU A 59 -7.93 -7.35 -4.74
C GLU A 59 -8.91 -6.33 -4.15
N VAL A 60 -8.55 -5.04 -4.07
CA VAL A 60 -9.45 -4.01 -3.51
C VAL A 60 -10.64 -3.75 -4.43
N ALA A 61 -10.43 -3.74 -5.75
CA ALA A 61 -11.50 -3.57 -6.72
C ALA A 61 -12.51 -4.73 -6.65
N GLU A 62 -12.01 -5.97 -6.59
CA GLU A 62 -12.85 -7.17 -6.45
C GLU A 62 -13.60 -7.17 -5.12
N HIS A 63 -12.92 -6.87 -4.01
CA HIS A 63 -13.51 -6.82 -2.68
C HIS A 63 -14.65 -5.79 -2.59
N LEU A 64 -14.42 -4.55 -3.05
CA LEU A 64 -15.42 -3.50 -3.01
C LEU A 64 -16.63 -3.82 -3.89
N ARG A 65 -16.38 -4.38 -5.09
CA ARG A 65 -17.45 -4.85 -5.98
C ARG A 65 -18.30 -5.95 -5.36
N LEU A 66 -17.70 -6.89 -4.63
CA LEU A 66 -18.43 -7.96 -3.93
C LEU A 66 -19.39 -7.44 -2.85
N ILE A 67 -19.03 -6.33 -2.20
CA ILE A 67 -19.90 -5.67 -1.20
C ILE A 67 -20.79 -4.57 -1.81
N GLY A 68 -20.91 -4.53 -3.14
CA GLY A 68 -21.83 -3.63 -3.85
C GLY A 68 -21.35 -2.19 -3.98
N ILE A 69 -20.05 -1.93 -3.79
CA ILE A 69 -19.44 -0.62 -3.95
C ILE A 69 -18.73 -0.58 -5.31
N ASP A 70 -19.18 0.32 -6.18
CA ASP A 70 -18.57 0.53 -7.49
C ASP A 70 -17.50 1.63 -7.39
N VAL A 71 -16.26 1.27 -7.68
CA VAL A 71 -15.11 2.18 -7.64
C VAL A 71 -14.24 2.00 -8.87
N SER A 72 -13.65 3.11 -9.33
CA SER A 72 -12.50 3.10 -10.22
C SER A 72 -11.21 2.98 -9.40
N VAL A 73 -10.30 2.11 -9.84
CA VAL A 73 -9.01 1.90 -9.16
C VAL A 73 -7.87 2.07 -10.16
N ASP A 74 -7.03 3.08 -9.93
CA ASP A 74 -5.85 3.36 -10.74
C ASP A 74 -4.57 2.93 -10.00
N GLY A 75 -3.83 1.99 -10.59
CA GLY A 75 -2.50 1.59 -10.11
C GLY A 75 -1.40 2.37 -10.84
N PHE A 76 -0.47 2.96 -10.10
CA PHE A 76 0.66 3.70 -10.65
C PHE A 76 1.98 3.05 -10.23
N ASP A 77 2.90 2.83 -11.17
CA ASP A 77 4.27 2.42 -10.87
C ASP A 77 5.24 3.09 -11.84
N ILE A 78 6.48 3.30 -11.42
CA ILE A 78 7.53 3.86 -12.30
C ILE A 78 7.84 2.96 -13.50
N SER A 79 7.41 1.69 -13.47
CA SER A 79 7.57 0.75 -14.57
C SER A 79 6.41 -0.24 -14.67
N SER A 80 6.03 -0.57 -15.90
CA SER A 80 5.07 -1.63 -16.21
C SER A 80 5.65 -3.05 -16.14
N GLY A 81 6.93 -3.22 -15.78
CA GLY A 81 7.64 -4.51 -15.87
C GLY A 81 7.05 -5.63 -15.01
N SER A 82 6.28 -5.29 -13.97
CA SER A 82 5.57 -6.25 -13.11
C SER A 82 4.05 -6.23 -13.32
N PHE A 83 3.53 -5.43 -14.26
CA PHE A 83 2.10 -5.36 -14.50
C PHE A 83 1.58 -6.67 -15.12
N PRO A 84 0.41 -7.15 -14.68
CA PRO A 84 -0.28 -8.23 -15.37
C PRO A 84 -0.78 -7.75 -16.74
N ALA A 85 -1.08 -8.69 -17.62
CA ALA A 85 -1.68 -8.37 -18.92
C ALA A 85 -3.08 -7.78 -18.74
N ARG A 86 -3.47 -6.84 -19.61
CA ARG A 86 -4.75 -6.11 -19.52
C ARG A 86 -5.97 -7.03 -19.44
N ASN A 87 -5.96 -8.16 -20.15
CA ASN A 87 -7.06 -9.12 -20.15
C ASN A 87 -7.20 -9.90 -18.83
N LEU A 88 -6.25 -9.76 -17.90
CA LEU A 88 -6.30 -10.33 -16.55
C LEU A 88 -6.77 -9.31 -15.51
N LEU A 89 -6.99 -8.05 -15.90
CA LEU A 89 -7.44 -7.01 -14.99
C LEU A 89 -8.97 -6.96 -14.91
N PRO A 90 -9.54 -6.68 -13.72
CA PRO A 90 -10.93 -6.25 -13.61
C PRO A 90 -11.21 -5.02 -14.48
N SER A 91 -12.44 -4.88 -14.96
CA SER A 91 -12.83 -3.79 -15.86
C SER A 91 -12.72 -2.40 -15.25
N ASN A 92 -12.71 -2.31 -13.92
CA ASN A 92 -12.60 -1.08 -13.14
C ASN A 92 -11.19 -0.83 -12.57
N VAL A 93 -10.18 -1.59 -13.04
CA VAL A 93 -8.78 -1.40 -12.66
C VAL A 93 -7.98 -0.97 -13.89
N ASP A 94 -7.30 0.18 -13.80
CA ASP A 94 -6.38 0.69 -14.83
C ASP A 94 -4.96 0.85 -14.26
N LEU A 95 -3.94 0.52 -15.05
CA LEU A 95 -2.53 0.60 -14.64
C LEU A 95 -1.75 1.59 -15.50
N HIS A 96 -0.95 2.42 -14.85
CA HIS A 96 -0.26 3.54 -15.48
C HIS A 96 1.23 3.54 -15.11
N VAL A 97 2.07 3.85 -16.09
CA VAL A 97 3.49 4.14 -15.84
C VAL A 97 3.62 5.59 -15.40
N GLN A 98 3.95 5.81 -14.12
CA GLN A 98 4.10 7.12 -13.50
C GLN A 98 5.07 7.03 -12.31
N ASP A 99 6.07 7.90 -12.27
CA ASP A 99 6.88 8.10 -11.07
C ASP A 99 6.06 8.91 -10.05
N ALA A 100 5.80 8.34 -8.87
CA ALA A 100 5.07 9.00 -7.80
C ALA A 100 5.79 10.26 -7.26
N PHE A 101 7.10 10.37 -7.51
CA PHE A 101 7.89 11.55 -7.16
C PHE A 101 7.77 12.67 -8.20
N ASP A 102 7.20 12.42 -9.38
CA ASP A 102 6.97 13.46 -10.39
C ASP A 102 5.53 13.96 -10.34
N THR A 103 5.33 15.20 -10.83
CA THR A 103 4.01 15.82 -10.88
C THR A 103 3.07 14.97 -11.74
N PHE A 104 1.87 14.70 -11.20
CA PHE A 104 0.87 13.93 -11.92
C PHE A 104 0.24 14.76 -13.04
N ASN A 105 -0.34 14.08 -14.03
CA ASN A 105 -1.13 14.76 -15.04
C ASN A 105 -2.28 15.55 -14.36
N PRO A 106 -2.54 16.81 -14.77
CA PRO A 106 -3.61 17.63 -14.19
C PRO A 106 -4.99 16.97 -14.12
N LYS A 107 -5.29 16.00 -14.98
CA LYS A 107 -6.54 15.21 -14.92
C LYS A 107 -6.73 14.45 -13.61
N TYR A 108 -5.65 14.16 -12.88
CA TYR A 108 -5.67 13.45 -11.60
C TYR A 108 -5.68 14.39 -10.39
N HIS A 109 -5.58 15.72 -10.59
CA HIS A 109 -5.59 16.65 -9.46
C HIS A 109 -6.96 16.66 -8.78
N SER A 110 -6.96 16.59 -7.44
CA SER A 110 -8.18 16.52 -6.64
C SER A 110 -9.16 15.43 -7.07
N PHE A 111 -8.65 14.29 -7.56
CA PHE A 111 -9.46 13.26 -8.22
C PHE A 111 -9.78 12.08 -7.31
N PHE A 112 -8.82 11.62 -6.49
CA PHE A 112 -8.94 10.37 -5.75
C PHE A 112 -9.52 10.56 -4.35
N ASP A 113 -10.54 9.78 -4.00
CA ASP A 113 -11.10 9.75 -2.64
C ASP A 113 -10.15 9.02 -1.67
N LEU A 114 -9.38 8.04 -2.16
CA LEU A 114 -8.36 7.30 -1.41
C LEU A 114 -7.06 7.19 -2.22
N VAL A 115 -5.94 7.57 -1.63
CA VAL A 115 -4.60 7.26 -2.12
C VAL A 115 -3.95 6.26 -1.16
N GLN A 116 -3.57 5.10 -1.71
CA GLN A 116 -2.85 4.03 -1.04
C GLN A 116 -1.36 4.12 -1.37
N ILE A 117 -0.53 3.96 -0.34
CA ILE A 117 0.93 3.85 -0.45
C ILE A 117 1.39 2.74 0.49
N ARG A 118 2.28 1.88 0.01
CA ARG A 118 2.91 0.86 0.86
C ARG A 118 4.35 0.54 0.47
N GLY A 119 5.19 0.25 1.45
CA GLY A 119 6.56 -0.21 1.21
C GLY A 119 7.52 0.90 0.74
N PHE A 120 7.21 2.17 0.96
CA PHE A 120 8.04 3.31 0.52
C PHE A 120 9.16 3.63 1.53
N VAL A 121 8.96 3.36 2.83
CA VAL A 121 9.86 3.75 3.94
C VAL A 121 11.20 3.00 3.95
N SER A 122 11.40 1.99 3.10
CA SER A 122 12.72 1.37 2.97
C SER A 122 13.77 2.25 2.25
N PHE A 123 13.43 3.45 1.76
CA PHE A 123 14.31 4.18 0.82
C PHE A 123 14.45 5.71 0.96
N THR A 124 13.81 6.41 1.89
CA THR A 124 13.64 7.87 1.72
C THR A 124 14.18 8.74 2.86
N ARG A 125 15.10 9.66 2.52
CA ARG A 125 15.47 10.84 3.31
C ARG A 125 14.26 11.79 3.40
N SER A 126 14.16 12.61 4.46
CA SER A 126 13.02 13.52 4.71
C SER A 126 12.58 14.34 3.49
N ALA A 127 13.53 14.95 2.76
CA ALA A 127 13.23 15.75 1.56
C ALA A 127 12.56 14.94 0.42
N VAL A 128 12.79 13.63 0.33
CA VAL A 128 12.16 12.77 -0.67
C VAL A 128 10.72 12.44 -0.28
N VAL A 129 10.45 12.28 1.02
CA VAL A 129 9.10 12.09 1.56
C VAL A 129 8.25 13.34 1.34
N GLU A 130 8.82 14.53 1.53
CA GLU A 130 8.14 15.80 1.28
C GLU A 130 7.68 15.92 -0.18
N LYS A 131 8.54 15.56 -1.15
CA LYS A 131 8.18 15.58 -2.58
C LYS A 131 7.03 14.61 -2.89
N LEU A 132 7.08 13.40 -2.34
CA LEU A 132 6.01 12.42 -2.50
C LEU A 132 4.70 12.92 -1.92
N LEU A 133 4.72 13.42 -0.67
CA LEU A 133 3.53 13.94 0.01
C LEU A 133 2.92 15.11 -0.76
N HIS A 134 3.73 16.01 -1.32
CA HIS A 134 3.23 17.09 -2.16
C HIS A 134 2.41 16.56 -3.34
N ASN A 135 2.91 15.57 -4.08
CA ASN A 135 2.19 14.99 -5.21
C ASN A 135 0.95 14.20 -4.78
N VAL A 136 1.03 13.50 -3.64
CA VAL A 136 -0.11 12.78 -3.06
C VAL A 136 -1.24 13.74 -2.69
N TYR A 137 -0.92 14.83 -2.00
CA TYR A 137 -1.92 15.85 -1.65
C TYR A 137 -2.49 16.56 -2.88
N GLN A 138 -1.73 16.66 -3.97
CA GLN A 138 -2.21 17.23 -5.21
C GLN A 138 -3.28 16.37 -5.89
N ILE A 139 -3.15 15.03 -5.84
CA ILE A 139 -4.11 14.11 -6.48
C ILE A 139 -5.26 13.69 -5.57
N LEU A 140 -5.08 13.81 -4.24
CA LEU A 140 -6.15 13.61 -3.27
C LEU A 140 -7.23 14.66 -3.49
N LYS A 141 -8.48 14.18 -3.55
CA LYS A 141 -9.64 15.05 -3.51
C LYS A 141 -9.57 15.97 -2.30
N GLY A 142 -10.07 17.20 -2.50
CA GLY A 142 -10.21 18.20 -1.44
C GLY A 142 -11.00 17.67 -0.23
N PRO A 143 -11.20 18.49 0.81
CA PRO A 143 -11.48 18.05 2.19
C PRO A 143 -12.32 16.77 2.29
N GLY A 144 -11.72 15.71 2.84
CA GLY A 144 -12.35 14.40 2.99
C GLY A 144 -11.66 13.26 2.23
N GLY A 145 -10.68 13.54 1.37
CA GLY A 145 -9.82 12.49 0.80
C GLY A 145 -8.94 11.82 1.86
N TYR A 146 -8.62 10.54 1.66
CA TYR A 146 -7.85 9.72 2.59
C TYR A 146 -6.50 9.33 2.01
N LEU A 147 -5.44 9.53 2.79
CA LEU A 147 -4.15 8.87 2.56
C LEU A 147 -4.06 7.65 3.47
N GLN A 148 -3.98 6.46 2.87
CA GLN A 148 -3.58 5.24 3.57
C GLN A 148 -2.10 4.97 3.28
N TRP A 149 -1.26 5.14 4.29
CA TRP A 149 0.18 4.85 4.22
C TRP A 149 0.51 3.67 5.11
N ILE A 150 1.04 2.60 4.52
CA ILE A 150 1.42 1.37 5.22
C ILE A 150 2.90 1.09 5.05
N ASP A 151 3.66 1.15 6.15
CA ASP A 151 5.08 0.86 6.11
C ASP A 151 5.61 0.21 7.38
N ILE A 152 6.77 -0.45 7.24
CA ILE A 152 7.52 -0.98 8.37
C ILE A 152 8.35 0.18 8.95
N ASP A 153 8.21 0.40 10.26
CA ASP A 153 9.02 1.38 10.99
C ASP A 153 10.11 0.66 11.80
N PRO A 154 11.35 0.55 11.27
CA PRO A 154 12.44 -0.10 11.99
C PRO A 154 12.87 0.67 13.25
N HIS A 155 12.56 1.96 13.38
CA HIS A 155 12.87 2.75 14.59
C HIS A 155 12.00 2.34 15.78
N ARG A 156 10.93 1.58 15.54
CA ARG A 156 10.12 0.94 16.60
C ARG A 156 10.66 -0.42 17.06
N SER A 157 11.76 -0.89 16.47
CA SER A 157 12.48 -2.04 17.00
C SER A 157 13.09 -1.72 18.36
N SER A 158 13.29 -2.75 19.17
CA SER A 158 13.85 -2.59 20.50
C SER A 158 14.75 -3.77 20.86
N ILE A 159 15.80 -3.50 21.67
CA ILE A 159 16.79 -4.49 22.10
C ILE A 159 16.51 -4.85 23.55
N VAL A 160 16.23 -6.13 23.84
CA VAL A 160 16.08 -6.65 25.21
C VAL A 160 17.41 -7.29 25.63
N PRO A 161 18.17 -6.72 26.59
CA PRO A 161 19.29 -7.42 27.18
C PRO A 161 18.82 -8.68 27.91
N HIS A 162 19.63 -9.73 27.92
CA HIS A 162 19.34 -10.95 28.69
C HIS A 162 19.45 -10.67 30.19
N ALA A 163 18.41 -10.11 30.78
CA ALA A 163 18.25 -9.93 32.22
C ALA A 163 16.83 -10.38 32.61
N ALA A 164 16.72 -11.07 33.75
CA ALA A 164 15.46 -11.62 34.24
C ALA A 164 14.40 -10.51 34.38
N SER A 165 13.24 -10.73 33.76
CA SER A 165 12.08 -9.83 33.71
C SER A 165 12.36 -8.42 33.15
N SER A 166 12.33 -8.28 31.82
CA SER A 166 12.26 -6.97 31.18
C SER A 166 10.78 -6.57 30.95
N PRO A 167 10.32 -5.40 31.43
CA PRO A 167 9.02 -4.81 31.07
C PRO A 167 8.78 -4.74 29.55
N MET A 168 9.86 -4.77 28.77
CA MET A 168 9.78 -4.80 27.32
C MET A 168 9.38 -6.15 26.74
N LEU A 169 9.73 -7.27 27.40
CA LEU A 169 9.26 -8.60 26.99
C LEU A 169 7.74 -8.69 27.15
N GLU A 170 7.20 -8.13 28.24
CA GLU A 170 5.75 -7.99 28.43
C GLU A 170 5.11 -7.10 27.35
N GLN A 171 5.76 -6.00 26.96
CA GLN A 171 5.26 -5.17 25.84
C GLN A 171 5.28 -5.93 24.50
N VAL A 172 6.30 -6.75 24.24
CA VAL A 172 6.36 -7.59 23.04
C VAL A 172 5.25 -8.64 23.06
N LEU A 173 5.05 -9.32 24.19
CA LEU A 173 3.95 -10.28 24.38
C LEU A 173 2.57 -9.60 24.27
N GLN A 174 2.41 -8.39 24.80
CA GLN A 174 1.16 -7.65 24.68
C GLN A 174 0.88 -7.24 23.23
N ARG A 175 1.91 -6.88 22.46
CA ARG A 175 1.79 -6.60 21.02
C ARG A 175 1.41 -7.85 20.24
N SER A 176 2.03 -9.01 20.53
CA SER A 176 1.72 -10.27 19.85
C SER A 176 0.33 -10.81 20.19
N ARG A 177 -0.25 -10.40 21.33
CA ARG A 177 -1.61 -10.75 21.76
C ARG A 177 -2.69 -9.80 21.23
N ARG A 178 -2.32 -8.71 20.53
CA ARG A 178 -3.35 -7.84 19.93
C ARG A 178 -4.12 -8.66 18.90
N PRO A 179 -5.46 -8.70 18.99
CA PRO A 179 -6.25 -9.33 17.96
C PRO A 179 -5.90 -8.71 16.62
N ILE A 180 -5.61 -9.54 15.64
CA ILE A 180 -5.64 -9.11 14.25
C ILE A 180 -7.12 -8.84 13.96
N GLU A 181 -7.46 -7.58 13.62
CA GLU A 181 -8.84 -7.23 13.26
C GLU A 181 -9.30 -8.16 12.12
N GLY A 182 -10.36 -8.94 12.33
CA GLY A 182 -10.92 -9.83 11.30
C GLY A 182 -10.39 -11.27 11.21
N GLU A 183 -9.65 -11.78 12.21
CA GLU A 183 -9.32 -13.22 12.26
C GLU A 183 -10.43 -14.08 12.90
N ASP A 184 -10.82 -15.14 12.19
CA ASP A 184 -11.62 -16.25 12.71
C ASP A 184 -10.81 -17.08 13.74
N PRO A 185 -11.40 -17.48 14.88
CA PRO A 185 -10.70 -18.08 16.03
C PRO A 185 -10.18 -19.52 15.81
N VAL A 186 -10.16 -20.04 14.58
CA VAL A 186 -9.90 -21.47 14.31
C VAL A 186 -8.40 -21.83 14.36
N PHE A 187 -7.49 -20.85 14.48
CA PHE A 187 -6.04 -21.09 14.48
C PHE A 187 -5.30 -20.59 15.73
N THR A 188 -5.98 -20.44 16.86
CA THR A 188 -5.34 -20.28 18.19
C THR A 188 -5.23 -21.61 18.92
#